data_AF-A0A950ELL3-F1
#
_entry.id   AF-A0A950ELL3-F1
#
_cell.length_a   1.000
_cell.length_b   1.000
_cell.length_c   1.000
_cell.angle_alpha   90.00
_cell.angle_beta   90.00
_cell.angle_gamma   90.00
#
_symmetry.space_group_name_H-M   'P 1'
#
loop_
_entity.id
_entity.type
_entity.pdbx_description
1 polymer ?
#
loop_
_entity_poly.entity_id
_entity_poly.type
_entity_poly.pdbx_seq_one_letter_code
_entity_poly.pdbx_strand_id
1 'polypeptide(L)' 'MTTVHARLSRSEAIYVIRDEGPGFDPATVPDPTDPAHFETPSGRGLLLIRAFMDVVIHNPTGNQVTLIKRRQASAS' A
#
# COMPACT_ATOMS: atom_id res chain seq x y z
N MET A 1 -12.42 -2.34 14.08
CA MET A 1 -12.00 -3.66 13.55
C MET A 1 -11.32 -3.45 12.20
N THR A 2 -10.20 -4.13 11.93
CA THR A 2 -9.52 -4.11 10.62
C THR A 2 -9.88 -5.36 9.84
N THR A 3 -10.22 -5.23 8.57
CA THR A 3 -10.48 -6.35 7.65
C THR A 3 -9.42 -6.45 6.58
N VAL A 4 -9.13 -7.69 6.18
CA VAL A 4 -8.20 -8.02 5.10
C VAL A 4 -8.88 -9.04 4.20
N HIS A 5 -9.10 -8.68 2.94
CA HIS A 5 -9.58 -9.57 1.91
C HIS A 5 -8.46 -9.83 0.91
N ALA A 6 -8.26 -11.09 0.53
CA ALA A 6 -7.25 -11.49 -0.43
C ALA A 6 -7.88 -12.29 -1.58
N ARG A 7 -7.50 -11.96 -2.81
CA ARG A 7 -7.81 -12.75 -4.01
C ARG A 7 -6.49 -13.09 -4.69
N LEU A 8 -6.21 -14.37 -4.82
CA LEU A 8 -4.97 -14.87 -5.40
C LEU A 8 -5.27 -15.63 -6.69
N SER A 9 -4.40 -15.47 -7.68
CA SER A 9 -4.43 -16.19 -8.95
C SER A 9 -3.01 -16.47 -9.43
N ARG A 10 -2.88 -17.18 -10.57
CA ARG A 10 -1.57 -17.41 -11.20
C ARG A 10 -0.95 -16.14 -11.79
N SER A 11 -1.75 -15.12 -12.11
CA SER A 11 -1.30 -13.89 -12.76
C SER A 11 -1.17 -12.71 -11.81
N GLU A 12 -1.88 -12.72 -10.68
CA GLU A 12 -1.90 -11.61 -9.74
C GLU A 12 -2.32 -12.01 -8.32
N ALA A 13 -1.89 -11.20 -7.36
CA ALA A 13 -2.38 -11.16 -5.99
C ALA A 13 -3.02 -9.79 -5.72
N ILE A 14 -4.25 -9.78 -5.21
CA ILE A 14 -5.00 -8.58 -4.83
C ILE A 14 -5.28 -8.64 -3.34
N TYR A 15 -4.96 -7.55 -2.64
CA TYR A 15 -5.31 -7.36 -1.23
C TYR A 15 -6.17 -6.11 -1.08
N VAL A 16 -7.25 -6.22 -0.31
CA VAL A 16 -8.07 -5.08 0.11
C VAL A 16 -8.03 -5.04 1.63
N ILE A 17 -7.43 -3.98 2.16
CA ILE A 17 -7.25 -3.77 3.60
C ILE A 17 -8.08 -2.55 3.99
N ARG A 18 -8.95 -2.69 4.99
CA ARG A 18 -9.80 -1.61 5.47
C ARG A 18 -9.81 -1.57 7.00
N ASP A 19 -9.76 -0.37 7.56
CA ASP A 19 -10.02 -0.14 8.98
C ASP A 19 -11.26 0.76 9.19
N GLU A 20 -11.59 1.01 10.46
CA GLU A 20 -12.71 1.85 10.89
C GLU A 20 -12.27 3.26 11.29
N GLY A 21 -11.02 3.62 11.00
CA GLY A 21 -10.49 4.94 11.29
C GLY A 21 -11.05 6.02 10.37
N PRO A 22 -10.76 7.29 10.71
CA PRO A 22 -11.17 8.45 9.90
C PRO A 22 -10.47 8.50 8.54
N GLY A 23 -9.44 7.67 8.34
CA GLY A 23 -8.56 7.69 7.18
C GLY A 23 -7.62 8.89 7.17
N PHE A 24 -6.82 9.00 6.10
CA PHE A 24 -5.84 10.05 5.91
C PHE A 24 -5.60 10.29 4.42
N ASP A 25 -5.03 11.44 4.06
CA ASP A 25 -4.59 11.70 2.69
C ASP A 25 -3.17 11.11 2.46
N PRO A 26 -3.00 10.10 1.61
CA PRO A 26 -1.68 9.53 1.33
C PRO A 26 -0.72 10.50 0.62
N ALA A 27 -1.24 11.59 0.02
CA ALA A 27 -0.43 12.62 -0.62
C ALA A 27 0.20 13.60 0.39
N THR A 28 -0.35 13.71 1.59
CA THR A 28 0.21 14.56 2.65
C THR A 28 1.28 13.86 3.49
N VAL A 29 1.50 12.55 3.26
CA VAL A 29 2.54 11.79 3.96
C VAL A 29 3.91 12.21 3.41
N PRO A 30 4.82 12.74 4.25
CA PRO A 30 6.15 13.18 3.83
C PRO A 30 6.93 12.06 3.14
N ASP A 31 7.84 12.42 2.24
CA ASP A 31 8.71 11.45 1.57
C ASP A 31 9.61 10.75 2.62
N PRO A 32 9.42 9.45 2.86
CA PRO A 32 10.18 8.72 3.86
C PRO A 32 11.62 8.40 3.43
N THR A 33 12.01 8.78 2.20
CA THR A 33 13.40 8.70 1.71
C THR A 33 14.19 9.99 1.95
N ASP A 34 13.55 11.05 2.43
CA ASP A 34 14.21 12.29 2.82
C ASP A 34 15.09 12.06 4.08
N PRO A 35 16.40 12.37 4.02
CA PRO A 35 17.34 12.34 5.15
C PRO A 35 16.79 12.91 6.46
N ALA A 36 15.97 13.96 6.39
CA ALA A 36 15.39 14.62 7.55
C ALA A 36 14.38 13.75 8.33
N HIS A 37 13.85 12.67 7.73
CA HIS A 37 12.82 11.81 8.32
C HIS A 37 13.34 10.40 8.68
N PHE A 38 14.65 10.14 8.59
CA PHE A 38 15.24 8.81 8.85
C PHE A 38 15.05 8.32 10.29
N GLU A 39 15.00 9.23 11.26
CA GLU A 39 14.85 8.91 12.68
C GLU A 39 13.40 8.56 13.09
N THR A 40 12.43 8.74 12.20
CA THR A 40 11.04 8.36 12.46
C THR A 40 10.88 6.84 12.36
N PRO A 41 10.51 6.10 13.43
CA PRO A 41 10.40 4.64 13.37
C PRO A 41 9.18 4.17 12.55
N SER A 42 8.15 5.01 12.48
CA SER A 42 6.88 4.78 11.80
C SER A 42 6.84 5.44 10.41
N GLY A 43 5.84 5.12 9.58
CA GLY A 43 5.61 5.80 8.30
C GLY A 43 6.23 5.13 7.06
N ARG A 44 7.08 4.10 7.24
CA ARG A 44 7.66 3.35 6.11
C ARG A 44 6.65 2.45 5.38
N GLY A 45 5.47 2.19 5.96
CA GLY A 45 4.45 1.36 5.34
C GLY A 45 4.16 1.80 3.91
N LEU A 46 3.87 3.09 3.71
CA LEU A 46 3.55 3.67 2.40
C LEU A 46 4.71 3.58 1.40
N LEU A 47 5.96 3.71 1.88
CA LEU A 47 7.15 3.47 1.05
C LEU A 47 7.17 2.03 0.54
N LEU A 48 7.00 1.07 1.44
CA LEU A 48 7.09 -0.36 1.12
C LEU A 48 5.98 -0.77 0.15
N ILE A 49 4.72 -0.36 0.38
CA ILE A 49 3.64 -0.69 -0.57
C ILE A 49 3.86 -0.02 -1.93
N ARG A 50 4.38 1.22 -1.99
CA ARG A 50 4.74 1.86 -3.27
C ARG A 50 5.91 1.17 -3.98
N ALA A 51 6.89 0.66 -3.23
CA ALA A 51 8.07 0.01 -3.79
C ALA A 51 7.78 -1.41 -4.32
N PHE A 52 6.89 -2.15 -3.66
CA PHE A 52 6.65 -3.56 -3.99
C PHE A 52 5.43 -3.82 -4.87
N MET A 53 4.37 -3.02 -4.75
CA MET A 53 3.11 -3.26 -5.45
C MET A 53 3.10 -2.56 -6.81
N ASP A 54 2.42 -3.16 -7.79
CA ASP A 54 2.34 -2.57 -9.13
C ASP A 54 1.18 -1.58 -9.24
N VAL A 55 0.14 -1.76 -8.42
CA VAL A 55 -0.99 -0.83 -8.30
C VAL A 55 -1.34 -0.64 -6.82
N VAL A 56 -1.53 0.61 -6.43
CA VAL A 56 -1.99 1.02 -5.11
C VAL A 56 -3.14 2.01 -5.28
N ILE A 57 -4.31 1.69 -4.73
CA ILE A 57 -5.51 2.54 -4.82
C ILE A 57 -6.03 2.76 -3.41
N HIS A 58 -6.17 4.02 -3.01
CA HIS A 58 -6.82 4.39 -1.77
C HIS A 58 -8.28 4.77 -2.05
N ASN A 59 -9.20 4.43 -1.15
CA ASN A 59 -10.55 4.97 -1.24
C ASN A 59 -10.55 6.47 -0.87
N PRO A 60 -11.61 7.24 -1.21
CA PRO A 60 -11.66 8.67 -0.92
C PRO A 60 -11.49 9.03 0.56
N THR A 61 -11.93 8.18 1.48
CA THR A 61 -11.77 8.39 2.91
C THR A 61 -10.34 8.17 3.38
N GLY A 62 -9.54 7.36 2.68
CA GLY A 62 -8.17 7.02 3.07
C GLY A 62 -8.07 5.96 4.17
N ASN A 63 -9.14 5.20 4.43
CA ASN A 63 -9.16 4.10 5.40
C ASN A 63 -9.25 2.71 4.74
N GLN A 64 -9.20 2.66 3.41
CA GLN A 64 -9.08 1.42 2.65
C GLN A 64 -8.00 1.58 1.58
N VAL A 65 -7.17 0.55 1.44
CA VAL A 65 -6.21 0.42 0.35
C VAL A 65 -6.42 -0.88 -0.41
N THR A 66 -6.40 -0.80 -1.73
CA THR A 66 -6.34 -1.93 -2.65
C THR A 66 -4.94 -2.02 -3.22
N LEU A 67 -4.29 -3.16 -3.02
CA LEU A 67 -2.93 -3.44 -3.45
C LEU A 67 -2.96 -4.57 -4.48
N ILE A 68 -2.35 -4.36 -5.65
CA ILE A 68 -2.27 -5.37 -6.71
C ILE A 68 -0.80 -5.63 -7.04
N LYS A 69 -0.39 -6.90 -6.96
CA LYS A 69 0.88 -7.39 -7.48
C LYS A 69 0.62 -8.35 -8.62
N ARG A 70 1.19 -8.07 -9.78
CA ARG A 70 1.15 -8.92 -10.97
C ARG A 70 2.38 -9.80 -10.98
N ARG A 71 2.19 -11.04 -11.41
CA ARG A 71 3.31 -11.95 -11.69
C ARG A 71 4.05 -11.38 -12.89
N GLN A 72 5.30 -10.97 -12.70
CA GLN A 72 6.18 -10.69 -13.83
C GLN A 72 6.41 -12.01 -14.56
N ALA A 73 6.06 -12.06 -15.85
CA ALA A 73 6.52 -13.15 -16.69
C ALA A 73 8.05 -13.02 -16.75
N SER A 74 8.76 -14.10 -16.44
CA SER A 74 10.19 -14.17 -16.72
C SER A 74 10.37 -13.84 -18.21
N ALA A 75 11.11 -12.79 -18.52
CA ALA A 75 11.59 -12.60 -19.89
C ALA A 75 12.34 -13.88 -20.27
N SER A 76 11.89 -14.54 -21.34
CA SER A 76 12.53 -15.73 -21.89
C SER A 76 13.84 -15.34 -22.58
#